data_AF-A0A8T2WXT0-F1
#
_entry.id   AF-A0A8T2WXT0-F1
#
_cell.length_a   1.000
_cell.length_b   1.000
_cell.length_c   1.000
_cell.angle_alpha   90.00
_cell.angle_beta   90.00
_cell.angle_gamma   90.00
#
_symmetry.space_group_name_H-M   'P 1'
#
loop_
_entity.id
_entity.type
_entity.pdbx_description
1 polymer ?
#
loop_
_entity_poly.entity_id
_entity_poly.type
_entity_poly.pdbx_seq_one_letter_code
_entity_poly.pdbx_strand_id
1 'polypeptide(L)'
;MAKLYLKLFPKLVSSLAVLLLCQFGYVACQSTGFSDSRLPADEEKALDDLLKTLEWVFHPNIARSACSSNFEYIKCDCTYENRTVCHVTRLTLPDQDLTGQINAKDLASLGHLKAIDLSKNKLHGSIPLTLGNLGSLTRL
;
A
#
# COMPACT_ATOMS: atom_id res chain seq x y z
N MET A 1 34.05 10.20 40.61
CA MET A 1 33.71 9.09 39.69
C MET A 1 32.21 8.75 39.67
N ALA A 2 31.31 9.73 39.85
CA ALA A 2 29.85 9.52 39.99
C ALA A 2 29.03 10.21 38.88
N LYS A 3 29.62 10.41 37.69
CA LYS A 3 28.95 11.06 36.54
C LYS A 3 28.72 10.12 35.35
N LEU A 4 28.89 8.81 35.49
CA LEU A 4 28.71 7.85 34.38
C LEU A 4 27.47 6.94 34.49
N TYR A 5 26.76 6.91 35.62
CA TYR A 5 25.61 6.01 35.83
C TYR A 5 24.23 6.64 35.55
N LEU A 6 24.14 7.96 35.35
CA LEU A 6 22.85 8.65 35.21
C LEU A 6 22.31 8.74 33.77
N LYS A 7 22.92 8.06 32.79
CA LYS A 7 22.47 8.08 31.37
C LYS A 7 22.10 6.71 30.80
N LEU A 8 22.05 5.67 31.64
CA LEU A 8 21.84 4.29 31.19
C LEU A 8 20.61 3.60 31.81
N PHE A 9 19.56 4.36 32.14
CA PHE A 9 18.30 3.81 32.67
C PHE A 9 17.06 4.56 32.13
N PRO A 10 16.70 4.37 30.83
CA PRO A 10 15.28 4.20 30.56
C PRO A 10 14.94 3.08 29.55
N LYS A 11 15.92 2.34 29.01
CA LYS A 11 15.67 1.37 27.93
C LYS A 11 15.32 -0.06 28.35
N LEU A 12 15.31 -0.39 29.65
CA LEU A 12 15.13 -1.78 30.11
C LEU A 12 13.81 -2.07 30.86
N VAL A 13 12.95 -1.07 31.08
CA VAL A 13 11.63 -1.32 31.73
C VAL A 13 10.49 -1.45 30.71
N SER A 14 10.72 -1.14 29.43
CA SER A 14 9.67 -1.13 28.40
C SER A 14 9.37 -2.49 27.75
N SER A 15 10.16 -3.54 27.99
CA SER A 15 10.12 -4.74 27.14
C SER A 15 9.31 -5.92 27.70
N LEU A 16 8.81 -5.86 28.94
CA LEU A 16 7.98 -6.93 29.53
C LEU A 16 6.51 -6.52 29.73
N ALA A 17 6.18 -5.23 29.72
CA ALA A 17 4.79 -4.76 29.87
C ALA A 17 3.99 -4.73 28.54
N VAL A 18 4.68 -4.71 27.39
CA VAL A 18 4.03 -4.56 26.07
C VAL A 18 3.46 -5.89 25.54
N LEU A 19 3.92 -7.04 26.04
CA LEU A 19 3.42 -8.36 25.61
C LEU A 19 2.10 -8.80 26.27
N LEU A 20 1.60 -8.07 27.29
CA LEU A 20 0.40 -8.45 28.05
C LEU A 20 -0.87 -7.65 27.71
N LEU A 21 -0.80 -6.65 26.83
CA LEU A 21 -1.99 -5.86 26.43
C LEU A 21 -2.49 -6.12 25.01
N CYS A 22 -1.93 -7.11 24.30
CA CYS A 22 -2.41 -7.48 22.96
C CYS A 22 -3.47 -8.60 22.97
N GLN A 23 -3.89 -9.09 24.15
CA GLN A 23 -4.88 -10.18 24.28
C GLN A 23 -6.28 -9.74 24.69
N PHE A 24 -6.49 -8.46 25.02
CA PHE A 24 -7.84 -7.90 25.14
C PHE A 24 -7.98 -6.83 24.06
N GLY A 25 -8.75 -7.17 23.03
CA GLY A 25 -8.91 -6.40 21.80
C GLY A 25 -9.21 -4.92 22.06
N TYR A 26 -8.80 -4.10 21.08
CA TYR A 26 -8.75 -2.63 21.05
C TYR A 26 -7.39 -2.00 21.41
N VAL A 27 -6.30 -2.49 20.80
CA VAL A 27 -5.16 -1.62 20.49
C VAL A 27 -4.74 -1.89 19.05
N ALA A 28 -4.89 -0.90 18.18
CA ALA A 28 -4.22 -0.92 16.88
C ALA A 28 -2.72 -0.93 17.16
N CYS A 29 -2.02 -1.99 16.73
CA CYS A 29 -0.58 -2.08 16.77
C CYS A 29 0.00 -1.01 15.82
N GLN A 30 0.16 0.23 16.30
CA GLN A 30 0.92 1.24 15.60
C GLN A 30 2.37 1.08 16.02
N SER A 31 3.17 0.55 15.10
CA SER A 31 4.62 0.45 15.22
C SER A 31 5.20 1.82 15.58
N THR A 32 5.89 1.89 16.71
CA THR A 32 6.63 3.06 17.14
C THR A 32 7.90 3.22 16.29
N GLY A 33 8.05 4.40 15.67
CA GLY A 33 9.36 4.96 15.31
C GLY A 33 9.97 4.55 13.97
N PHE A 34 9.30 4.86 12.86
CA PHE A 34 9.93 5.22 11.57
C PHE A 34 8.98 6.22 10.89
N SER A 35 9.48 7.11 10.04
CA SER A 35 8.62 7.92 9.16
C SER A 35 7.96 6.98 8.14
N ASP A 36 6.93 6.27 8.58
CA ASP A 36 6.36 5.15 7.84
C ASP A 36 5.34 5.70 6.85
N SER A 37 5.83 6.15 5.70
CA SER A 37 5.00 6.64 4.61
C SER A 37 3.93 5.59 4.27
N ARG A 38 2.65 5.94 4.33
CA ARG A 38 1.53 4.99 4.21
C ARG A 38 0.58 5.37 3.06
N LEU A 39 -0.03 4.38 2.40
CA LEU A 39 -1.22 4.64 1.58
C LEU A 39 -2.41 5.07 2.46
N PRO A 40 -3.25 6.00 1.96
CA PRO A 40 -4.61 6.17 2.44
C PRO A 40 -5.41 4.86 2.45
N ALA A 41 -6.32 4.69 3.41
CA ALA A 41 -7.06 3.44 3.59
C ALA A 41 -8.01 3.11 2.43
N ASP A 42 -8.56 4.14 1.80
CA ASP A 42 -9.39 4.04 0.60
C ASP A 42 -8.58 3.60 -0.62
N GLU A 43 -7.35 4.11 -0.77
CA GLU A 43 -6.44 3.72 -1.84
C GLU A 43 -5.89 2.30 -1.63
N GLU A 44 -5.53 1.96 -0.38
CA GLU A 44 -5.12 0.61 0.05
C GLU A 44 -6.20 -0.41 -0.31
N LYS A 45 -7.46 -0.12 0.05
CA LYS A 45 -8.60 -0.99 -0.24
C LYS A 45 -8.87 -1.11 -1.74
N ALA A 46 -8.83 0.00 -2.46
CA ALA A 46 -9.09 0.05 -3.89
C ALA A 46 -8.06 -0.77 -4.69
N LEU A 47 -6.78 -0.67 -4.32
CA LEU A 47 -5.72 -1.49 -4.89
C LEU A 47 -5.91 -2.99 -4.58
N ASP A 48 -6.30 -3.33 -3.35
CA ASP A 48 -6.59 -4.72 -2.94
C ASP A 48 -7.78 -5.32 -3.71
N ASP A 49 -8.88 -4.58 -3.82
CA ASP A 49 -10.06 -5.00 -4.58
C ASP A 49 -9.71 -5.17 -6.08
N LEU A 50 -8.90 -4.26 -6.65
CA LEU A 50 -8.45 -4.36 -8.03
C LEU A 50 -7.62 -5.63 -8.27
N LEU A 51 -6.64 -5.92 -7.42
CA LEU A 51 -5.78 -7.09 -7.60
C LEU A 51 -6.54 -8.41 -7.42
N LYS A 52 -7.58 -8.41 -6.59
CA LYS A 52 -8.51 -9.54 -6.46
C LYS A 52 -9.35 -9.74 -7.72
N THR A 53 -9.89 -8.65 -8.28
CA THR A 53 -10.79 -8.72 -9.44
C THR A 53 -10.06 -9.03 -10.75
N LEU A 54 -8.76 -8.77 -10.80
CA LEU A 54 -7.85 -9.24 -11.85
C LEU A 54 -7.47 -10.72 -11.71
N GLU A 55 -7.89 -11.40 -10.64
CA GLU A 55 -7.56 -12.79 -10.33
C GLU A 55 -6.04 -13.05 -10.24
N TRP A 56 -5.28 -12.08 -9.75
CA TRP A 56 -3.82 -12.20 -9.71
C TRP A 56 -3.35 -13.24 -8.67
N VAL A 57 -2.90 -14.41 -9.12
CA VAL A 57 -2.52 -15.54 -8.24
C VAL A 57 -1.41 -15.19 -7.24
N PHE A 58 -0.54 -14.23 -7.59
CA PHE A 58 0.48 -13.69 -6.69
C PHE A 58 -0.01 -12.46 -5.96
N HIS A 59 -1.17 -12.51 -5.28
CA HIS A 59 -1.63 -11.40 -4.43
C HIS A 59 -0.54 -11.06 -3.42
N PRO A 60 0.22 -9.96 -3.58
CA PRO A 60 1.13 -9.56 -2.52
C PRO A 60 0.27 -9.15 -1.32
N ASN A 61 0.81 -9.24 -0.10
CA ASN A 61 0.15 -8.58 1.03
C ASN A 61 0.19 -7.07 0.76
N ILE A 62 -0.90 -6.54 0.20
CA ILE A 62 -1.10 -5.10 -0.06
C ILE A 62 -1.39 -4.43 1.29
N ALA A 63 -0.37 -4.39 2.14
CA ALA A 63 -0.44 -3.79 3.46
C ALA A 63 0.89 -3.10 3.73
N ARG A 64 0.88 -1.78 4.00
CA ARG A 64 1.99 -0.80 4.27
C ARG A 64 3.23 -0.84 3.34
N SER A 65 3.60 -2.00 2.84
CA SER A 65 4.77 -2.34 2.06
C SER A 65 4.58 -2.25 0.54
N ALA A 66 3.36 -2.10 0.03
CA ALA A 66 3.12 -1.96 -1.42
C ALA A 66 3.93 -0.80 -2.05
N CYS A 67 4.20 0.26 -1.27
CA CYS A 67 5.09 1.37 -1.64
C CYS A 67 6.51 1.27 -1.08
N SER A 68 6.83 0.24 -0.30
CA SER A 68 8.16 0.01 0.25
C SER A 68 9.06 -0.61 -0.81
N SER A 69 9.53 0.22 -1.76
CA SER A 69 10.71 0.12 -2.67
C SER A 69 11.10 -1.20 -3.36
N ASN A 70 10.51 -2.34 -3.03
CA ASN A 70 10.89 -3.69 -3.45
C ASN A 70 9.81 -4.35 -4.32
N PHE A 71 8.69 -3.68 -4.55
CA PHE A 71 7.66 -4.13 -5.48
C PHE A 71 7.93 -3.50 -6.85
N GLU A 72 8.35 -4.34 -7.80
CA GLU A 72 8.61 -3.90 -9.18
C GLU A 72 7.32 -3.48 -9.91
N TYR A 73 6.19 -4.08 -9.52
CA TYR A 73 4.89 -3.92 -10.17
C TYR A 73 4.10 -2.68 -9.73
N ILE A 74 4.42 -2.08 -8.57
CA ILE A 74 3.67 -0.97 -8.00
C ILE A 74 4.63 0.16 -7.66
N LYS A 75 4.43 1.34 -8.27
CA LYS A 75 5.21 2.54 -7.94
C LYS A 75 4.34 3.57 -7.24
N CYS A 76 4.89 4.14 -6.18
CA CYS A 76 4.24 5.16 -5.39
C CYS A 76 5.03 6.46 -5.34
N ASP A 77 4.31 7.55 -5.11
CA ASP A 77 4.84 8.87 -4.82
C ASP A 77 4.51 9.20 -3.35
N CYS A 78 5.55 9.23 -2.52
CA CYS A 78 5.46 9.52 -1.10
C CYS A 78 5.99 10.92 -0.77
N THR A 79 5.86 11.88 -1.70
CA THR A 79 6.29 13.28 -1.46
C THR A 79 5.24 14.10 -0.71
N TYR A 80 4.07 13.53 -0.43
CA TYR A 80 2.93 14.17 0.21
C TYR A 80 3.05 14.21 1.73
N GLU A 81 2.43 15.22 2.35
CA GLU A 81 2.30 15.37 3.81
C GLU A 81 3.61 15.07 4.57
N ASN A 82 4.67 15.83 4.27
CA ASN A 82 5.99 15.65 4.88
C ASN A 82 6.54 14.21 4.77
N ARG A 83 6.25 13.56 3.63
CA ARG A 83 6.62 12.17 3.32
C ARG A 83 5.95 11.12 4.21
N THR A 84 4.77 11.41 4.75
CA THR A 84 4.00 10.45 5.56
C THR A 84 2.87 9.79 4.78
N VAL A 85 2.46 10.38 3.65
CA VAL A 85 1.41 9.85 2.78
C VAL A 85 2.01 9.47 1.43
N CYS A 86 1.63 8.30 0.93
CA CYS A 86 2.00 7.78 -0.37
C CYS A 86 0.77 7.60 -1.25
N HIS A 87 0.91 7.88 -2.53
CA HIS A 87 -0.10 7.55 -3.54
C HIS A 87 0.48 6.66 -4.63
N VAL A 88 -0.28 5.68 -5.08
CA VAL A 88 0.02 4.81 -6.21
C VAL A 88 -0.02 5.65 -7.48
N THR A 89 1.09 5.65 -8.19
CA THR A 89 1.23 6.38 -9.45
C THR A 89 1.37 5.47 -10.64
N ARG A 90 1.83 4.23 -10.45
CA ARG A 90 1.93 3.25 -11.54
C ARG A 90 1.62 1.84 -11.07
N LEU A 91 0.84 1.13 -11.87
CA LEU A 91 0.62 -0.31 -11.77
C LEU A 91 1.11 -0.97 -13.05
N THR A 92 1.99 -1.96 -12.95
CA THR A 92 2.62 -2.63 -14.08
C THR A 92 2.56 -4.12 -13.82
N LEU A 93 1.67 -4.82 -14.52
CA LEU A 93 1.47 -6.27 -14.42
C LEU A 93 1.41 -6.89 -15.82
N PRO A 94 2.42 -6.69 -16.68
CA PRO A 94 2.44 -7.31 -17.99
C PRO A 94 2.66 -8.82 -17.87
N ASP A 95 1.99 -9.59 -18.72
CA ASP A 95 2.24 -11.04 -18.87
C ASP A 95 2.16 -11.80 -17.53
N GLN A 96 1.13 -11.52 -16.73
CA GLN A 96 0.89 -12.10 -15.41
C GLN A 96 -0.23 -13.15 -15.42
N ASP A 97 -0.63 -13.62 -16.61
CA ASP A 97 -1.73 -14.56 -16.81
C ASP A 97 -3.06 -14.13 -16.16
N LEU A 98 -3.28 -12.82 -15.97
CA LEU A 98 -4.50 -12.29 -15.34
C LEU A 98 -5.72 -12.63 -16.20
N THR A 99 -6.73 -13.27 -15.61
CA THR A 99 -7.96 -13.71 -16.29
C THR A 99 -9.19 -12.88 -15.94
N GLY A 100 -9.09 -12.03 -14.92
CA GLY A 100 -10.23 -11.26 -14.41
C GLY A 100 -10.66 -10.08 -15.28
N GLN A 101 -11.47 -9.20 -14.70
CA GLN A 101 -11.98 -7.98 -15.34
C GLN A 101 -11.56 -6.73 -14.57
N ILE A 102 -11.33 -5.63 -15.30
CA ILE A 102 -11.09 -4.32 -14.72
C ILE A 102 -12.42 -3.74 -14.18
N ASN A 103 -12.53 -3.60 -12.86
CA ASN A 103 -13.72 -3.07 -12.21
C ASN A 103 -13.66 -1.55 -11.98
N ALA A 104 -14.75 -0.89 -12.35
CA ALA A 104 -14.88 0.57 -12.31
C ALA A 104 -14.72 1.18 -10.90
N LYS A 105 -15.24 0.47 -9.89
CA LYS A 105 -15.28 0.92 -8.49
C LYS A 105 -13.88 0.97 -7.87
N ASP A 106 -13.02 0.04 -8.26
CA ASP A 106 -11.73 -0.19 -7.64
C ASP A 106 -10.67 0.80 -8.19
N LEU A 107 -10.93 1.39 -9.35
CA LEU A 107 -10.06 2.40 -9.95
C LEU A 107 -10.37 3.82 -9.45
N ALA A 108 -11.62 4.11 -9.06
CA ALA A 108 -12.07 5.47 -8.76
C ALA A 108 -11.28 6.14 -7.62
N SER A 109 -10.80 5.35 -6.64
CA SER A 109 -10.00 5.87 -5.52
C SER A 109 -8.51 5.98 -5.82
N LEU A 110 -8.03 5.47 -6.97
CA LEU A 110 -6.64 5.59 -7.40
C LEU A 110 -6.42 6.92 -8.18
N GLY A 111 -6.82 8.05 -7.58
CA GLY A 111 -6.86 9.36 -8.26
C GLY A 111 -5.50 9.90 -8.73
N HIS A 112 -4.40 9.39 -8.16
CA HIS A 112 -3.03 9.77 -8.51
C HIS A 112 -2.38 8.81 -9.51
N LEU A 113 -3.11 7.80 -10.00
CA LEU A 113 -2.60 6.81 -10.93
C LEU A 113 -2.30 7.46 -12.29
N LYS A 114 -1.05 7.37 -12.72
CA LYS A 114 -0.53 7.99 -13.95
C LYS A 114 -0.34 6.99 -15.07
N ALA A 115 -0.06 5.73 -14.73
CA ALA A 115 0.15 4.67 -15.70
C ALA A 115 -0.41 3.34 -15.18
N ILE A 116 -1.08 2.62 -16.07
CA ILE A 116 -1.46 1.23 -15.88
C ILE A 116 -0.86 0.46 -17.06
N ASP A 117 -0.26 -0.69 -16.81
CA ASP A 117 0.13 -1.65 -17.85
C ASP A 117 -0.39 -3.02 -17.45
N LEU A 118 -1.41 -3.47 -18.15
CA LEU A 118 -1.99 -4.82 -18.03
C LEU A 118 -1.82 -5.60 -19.34
N SER A 119 -0.84 -5.23 -20.17
CA SER A 119 -0.63 -5.83 -21.48
C SER A 119 -0.26 -7.31 -21.38
N LYS A 120 -0.55 -8.07 -22.45
CA LYS A 120 -0.25 -9.51 -22.54
C LYS A 120 -0.92 -10.38 -21.45
N ASN A 121 -2.05 -9.92 -20.90
CA ASN A 121 -2.88 -10.73 -20.03
C ASN A 121 -4.09 -11.32 -20.77
N LYS A 122 -4.85 -12.19 -20.08
CA LYS A 122 -6.06 -12.86 -20.59
C LYS A 122 -7.33 -12.21 -20.03
N LEU A 123 -7.28 -10.90 -19.79
CA LEU A 123 -8.38 -10.13 -19.22
C LEU A 123 -9.60 -10.19 -20.13
N HIS A 124 -10.78 -10.22 -19.53
CA HIS A 124 -12.05 -10.24 -20.25
C HIS A 124 -13.00 -9.14 -19.77
N GLY A 125 -14.11 -8.96 -20.49
CA GLY A 125 -15.11 -7.94 -20.19
C GLY A 125 -14.78 -6.57 -20.79
N SER A 126 -15.54 -5.56 -20.39
CA SER A 126 -15.42 -4.20 -20.94
C SER A 126 -14.45 -3.35 -20.13
N ILE A 127 -13.69 -2.50 -20.82
CA ILE A 127 -12.92 -1.42 -20.20
C ILE A 127 -13.92 -0.43 -19.57
N PRO A 128 -13.91 -0.23 -18.24
CA PRO A 128 -14.88 0.64 -17.59
C PRO A 128 -14.68 2.10 -18.00
N LEU A 129 -15.77 2.78 -18.39
CA LEU A 129 -15.74 4.19 -18.78
C LEU A 129 -15.20 5.11 -17.67
N THR A 130 -15.29 4.68 -16.40
CA THR A 130 -14.75 5.41 -15.25
C THR A 130 -13.22 5.53 -15.26
N LEU A 131 -12.50 4.75 -16.09
CA LEU A 131 -11.08 5.02 -16.38
C LEU A 131 -10.87 6.44 -16.93
N GLY A 132 -11.84 6.96 -17.69
CA GLY A 132 -11.83 8.34 -18.18
C GLY A 132 -11.96 9.39 -17.08
N ASN A 133 -12.41 9.02 -15.88
CA ASN A 133 -12.50 9.92 -14.72
C ASN A 133 -11.15 10.04 -13.97
N LEU A 134 -10.17 9.20 -14.29
CA LEU A 134 -8.83 9.30 -13.70
C LEU A 134 -8.05 10.42 -14.40
N GLY A 135 -8.23 11.66 -13.93
CA GLY A 135 -7.61 12.84 -14.54
C GLY A 135 -6.07 12.82 -14.56
N SER A 136 -5.44 12.00 -13.72
CA SER A 136 -3.98 11.81 -13.68
C SER A 136 -3.47 10.75 -14.67
N LEU A 137 -4.35 9.92 -15.24
CA LEU A 137 -3.96 8.78 -16.07
C LEU A 137 -3.51 9.27 -17.46
N THR A 138 -2.29 8.90 -17.84
CA THR A 138 -1.68 9.32 -19.12
C THR A 138 -1.24 8.15 -19.99
N ARG A 139 -1.20 6.93 -19.42
CA ARG A 139 -0.75 5.70 -20.07
C ARG A 139 -1.60 4.52 -19.59
N LEU A 140 -2.09 3.71 -20.52
CA LEU A 140 -2.90 2.51 -20.30
C LEU A 140 -2.37 1.36 -21.14
#